data_AF-A0A4Q4CYV2-F1
#
_entry.id   AF-A0A4Q4CYV2-F1
#
_cell.length_a   1.000
_cell.length_b   1.000
_cell.length_c   1.000
_cell.angle_alpha   90.00
_cell.angle_beta   90.00
_cell.angle_gamma   90.00
#
_symmetry.space_group_name_H-M   'P 1'
#
loop_
_entity.id
_entity.type
_entity.pdbx_description
1 polymer ?
#
loop_
_entity_poly.entity_id
_entity_poly.type
_entity_poly.pdbx_seq_one_letter_code
_entity_poly.pdbx_strand_id
1 'polypeptide(L)' 'MARRAEIVAGLQALVPGDGVISEAVRLKPYETDGLSAYRQPPLAVVLPTTTEQVAAVLA' A
#
# COMPACT_ATOMS: atom_id res chain seq x y z
N MET A 1 -8.03 8.18 10.76
CA MET A 1 -7.43 8.96 9.66
C MET A 1 -6.25 9.86 10.07
N ALA A 2 -6.02 10.15 11.35
CA ALA A 2 -4.97 11.10 11.77
C ALA A 2 -3.53 10.75 11.34
N ARG A 3 -3.21 9.45 11.20
CA ARG A 3 -1.83 8.98 10.92
C ARG A 3 -1.59 8.50 9.49
N ARG A 4 -2.52 8.76 8.56
CA ARG A 4 -2.42 8.24 7.19
C ARG A 4 -1.13 8.69 6.51
N ALA A 5 -0.83 9.98 6.59
CA ALA A 5 0.36 10.56 5.97
C ALA A 5 1.66 9.99 6.57
N GLU A 6 1.71 9.85 7.89
CA GLU A 6 2.85 9.23 8.60
C GLU A 6 3.09 7.80 8.15
N ILE A 7 2.04 6.99 8.04
CA ILE A 7 2.13 5.60 7.59
C ILE A 7 2.66 5.54 6.16
N VAL A 8 2.10 6.33 5.24
CA VAL A 8 2.55 6.36 3.85
C VAL A 8 4.01 6.78 3.74
N ALA A 9 4.42 7.82 4.48
CA ALA A 9 5.81 8.26 4.51
C ALA A 9 6.76 7.17 5.06
N GLY A 10 6.34 6.45 6.10
CA GLY A 10 7.08 5.30 6.63
C GLY A 10 7.24 4.20 5.58
N LEU A 11 6.17 3.82 4.89
CA LEU A 11 6.22 2.82 3.83
C LEU A 11 7.15 3.25 2.68
N GLN A 12 7.14 4.54 2.30
CA GLN A 12 8.02 5.09 1.25
C GLN A 12 9.49 5.08 1.64
N ALA A 13 9.80 5.15 2.94
CA ALA A 13 11.17 5.00 3.44
C ALA A 13 11.66 3.55 3.33
N LEU A 14 10.77 2.56 3.50
CA LEU A 14 11.09 1.14 3.39
C LEU A 14 11.21 0.67 1.93
N VAL A 15 10.31 1.17 1.06
CA VAL A 15 10.27 0.84 -0.37
C VAL A 15 10.34 2.13 -1.18
N PRO A 16 11.56 2.61 -1.52
CA PRO A 16 11.74 3.88 -2.22
C PRO A 16 11.31 3.81 -3.69
N GLY A 17 11.04 4.98 -4.28
CA GLY A 17 10.56 5.09 -5.66
C GLY A 17 9.04 4.90 -5.77
N ASP A 18 8.60 4.24 -6.84
CA ASP A 18 7.17 4.07 -7.16
C ASP A 18 6.51 2.86 -6.46
N GLY A 19 7.21 2.24 -5.51
CA GLY A 19 6.78 1.01 -4.82
C GLY A 19 5.66 1.21 -3.79
N VAL A 20 5.22 2.44 -3.51
CA VAL A 20 4.10 2.71 -2.59
C VAL A 20 2.99 3.46 -3.31
N ILE A 21 1.83 2.84 -3.41
CA ILE A 21 0.62 3.42 -3.98
C ILE A 21 -0.27 3.89 -2.84
N SER A 22 -0.58 5.19 -2.81
CA SER A 22 -1.52 5.77 -1.82
C SER A 22 -2.53 6.73 -2.45
N GLU A 23 -2.47 6.96 -3.76
CA GLU A 23 -3.44 7.80 -4.46
C GLU A 23 -4.76 7.06 -4.67
N ALA A 24 -5.89 7.70 -4.33
CA ALA A 24 -7.20 7.05 -4.34
C ALA A 24 -7.55 6.40 -5.69
N VAL A 25 -7.19 7.03 -6.81
CA VAL A 25 -7.46 6.48 -8.15
C VAL A 25 -6.63 5.21 -8.45
N ARG A 26 -5.38 5.18 -7.97
CA ARG A 26 -4.46 4.06 -8.17
C ARG A 26 -4.74 2.90 -7.20
N LEU A 27 -5.51 3.14 -6.14
CA LEU A 27 -5.95 2.11 -5.20
C LEU A 27 -7.18 1.33 -5.67
N LYS A 28 -7.95 1.86 -6.65
CA LYS A 28 -9.15 1.19 -7.17
C LYS A 28 -8.94 -0.26 -7.62
N PRO A 29 -7.85 -0.62 -8.32
CA PRO A 29 -7.62 -2.01 -8.71
C PRO A 29 -7.45 -2.97 -7.52
N TYR A 30 -7.17 -2.45 -6.33
CA TYR A 30 -6.90 -3.22 -5.11
C TYR A 30 -8.06 -3.21 -4.12
N GLU A 31 -9.23 -2.66 -4.50
CA GLU A 31 -10.39 -2.59 -3.60
C GLU A 31 -11.17 -3.90 -3.52
N THR A 32 -10.96 -4.83 -4.45
CA THR A 32 -11.72 -6.09 -4.57
C THR A 32 -10.84 -7.19 -5.17
N ASP A 33 -11.15 -8.44 -4.83
CA ASP A 33 -10.51 -9.67 -5.32
C ASP A 33 -11.27 -10.32 -6.49
N GLY A 34 -12.19 -9.58 -7.12
CA GLY A 34 -13.08 -10.07 -8.17
C GLY A 34 -14.43 -10.57 -7.66
N LEU A 35 -14.64 -10.61 -6.35
CA LEU A 35 -15.96 -10.83 -5.76
C LEU A 35 -16.73 -9.50 -5.70
N SER A 36 -17.68 -9.35 -6.62
CA SER A 36 -18.41 -8.08 -6.85
C SER A 36 -19.11 -7.49 -5.62
N ALA A 37 -19.46 -8.34 -4.64
CA ALA A 37 -20.09 -7.96 -3.39
C ALA A 37 -19.14 -7.34 -2.35
N TYR A 38 -17.82 -7.53 -2.49
CA TYR A 38 -16.82 -7.07 -1.53
C TYR A 38 -15.91 -6.02 -2.15
N ARG A 39 -15.99 -4.80 -1.61
CA ARG A 39 -15.14 -3.68 -2.00
C ARG A 39 -14.71 -2.89 -0.78
N GLN A 40 -13.41 -2.80 -0.54
CA GLN A 40 -12.84 -1.95 0.49
C GLN A 40 -11.46 -1.45 0.04
N PRO A 41 -11.34 -0.18 -0.39
CA PRO A 41 -10.05 0.39 -0.72
C PRO A 41 -9.08 0.31 0.48
N PRO A 42 -7.84 -0.18 0.28
CA PRO A 42 -6.85 -0.21 1.35
C PRO A 42 -6.31 1.20 1.65
N LEU A 43 -5.55 1.33 2.74
CA LEU A 43 -4.88 2.59 3.07
C LEU A 43 -3.78 2.95 2.05
N ALA A 44 -2.99 1.94 1.68
CA ALA A 44 -1.91 1.97 0.69
C ALA A 44 -1.63 0.55 0.18
N VAL A 45 -0.92 0.43 -0.95
CA VAL A 45 -0.38 -0.83 -1.49
C VAL A 45 1.12 -0.68 -1.62
N VAL A 46 1.87 -1.71 -1.24
CA VAL A 46 3.35 -1.75 -1.32
C VAL A 46 3.76 -2.83 -2.31
N LEU A 47 4.66 -2.49 -3.23
CA LEU A 47 5.19 -3.34 -4.31
C LEU A 47 6.70 -3.52 -4.11
N PRO A 48 7.11 -4.37 -3.15
CA PRO A 48 8.53 -4.62 -2.89
C PRO A 48 9.17 -5.41 -4.03
N THR A 49 10.46 -5.17 -4.27
CA THR A 49 11.28 -5.88 -5.25
C THR A 49 12.28 -6.83 -4.60
N THR A 50 12.41 -6.81 -3.27
CA THR A 50 13.27 -7.71 -2.51
C THR A 50 12.57 -8.31 -1.29
N THR A 51 13.09 -9.44 -0.81
CA THR A 51 12.62 -10.11 0.41
C THR A 51 12.83 -9.27 1.67
N GLU A 52 13.90 -8.48 1.72
CA GLU A 52 14.23 -7.61 2.85
C GLU A 52 13.20 -6.49 2.98
N GLN A 53 12.71 -5.95 1.85
CA GLN A 53 11.64 -4.97 1.84
C GLN A 53 10.32 -5.57 2.35
N VAL A 54 9.98 -6.81 1.95
CA VAL A 54 8.81 -7.52 2.50
C VAL A 54 8.94 -7.67 4.01
N ALA A 55 10.10 -8.13 4.49
CA ALA A 55 10.35 -8.30 5.92
C ALA A 55 10.24 -6.98 6.68
N ALA A 56 10.80 -5.89 6.14
CA ALA A 56 10.74 -4.57 6.76
C ALA A 56 9.32 -3.99 6.84
N VAL A 57 8.45 -4.29 5.87
CA VAL A 57 7.05 -3.84 5.87
C VAL A 57 6.20 -4.60 6.88
N LEU A 58 6.53 -5.86 7.18
CA LEU A 58 5.78 -6.71 8.12
C LEU A 58 6.27 -6.65 9.58
N ALA A 59 7.42 -6.03 9.82
CA ALA A 59 8.03 -5.86 11.15
C ALA A 59 7.30 -4.82 12.00
#